data_AF-A0A964EXJ9-F1
#
_entry.id   AF-A0A964EXJ9-F1
#
_cell.length_a   1.000
_cell.length_b   1.000
_cell.length_c   1.000
_cell.angle_alpha   90.00
_cell.angle_beta   90.00
_cell.angle_gamma   90.00
#
_symmetry.space_group_name_H-M   'P 1'
#
loop_
_entity.id
_entity.type
_entity.pdbx_description
1 polymer ?
#
loop_
_entity_poly.entity_id
_entity_poly.type
_entity_poly.pdbx_seq_one_letter_code
_entity_poly.pdbx_strand_id
1 'polypeptide(L)'
;MSSSLSPALLEDLSRLLAGELPPEQADALEARIATEPELARAWEAMKGLPDALAALPPIRPPAALNRAVLGDPSPARRPPRRWPAAVVALAAATLLALLWPRPQPQLKLLIGSQLIEGRAQVLTIDAVSIDVDGRALVTLTPPDGPPVQENPMALRELLAAAAGAVVTVAVYEGTALIQSPDSAEPVLIEAGQTHTVGEPGPTRVVRRVARPAGGDVGMELHPSLLASDAPEDMEAELEKLRFENALLRGQVRVTQGEPQDWPEAVPAALRASGLEEALGATVGEVAELVEMDCSEYPCVAVLNALVPPQDPALQDAFKALETRLSEEAGGDIGMMVAIAESRTDADTEGVGVIVMAAMDEGASEDPDLNTRLRHRTDEALRAQTDAMMAEQEVAADN
;
A
#
# COMPACT_ATOMS: atom_id res chain seq x y z
N MET A 1 18.46 -17.11 -33.56
CA MET A 1 19.15 -16.59 -32.37
C MET A 1 18.60 -15.19 -32.17
N SER A 2 17.71 -15.02 -31.20
CA SER A 2 17.14 -13.71 -30.87
C SER A 2 18.09 -13.07 -29.87
N SER A 3 18.89 -12.11 -30.30
CA SER A 3 19.72 -11.32 -29.38
C SER A 3 18.77 -10.50 -28.52
N SER A 4 18.62 -10.88 -27.25
CA SER A 4 17.87 -10.08 -26.28
C SER A 4 18.66 -8.78 -26.03
N LEU A 5 18.03 -7.63 -26.24
CA LEU A 5 18.58 -6.34 -25.84
C LEU A 5 18.87 -6.36 -24.33
N SER A 6 19.98 -5.79 -23.90
CA SER A 6 20.31 -5.72 -22.48
C SER A 6 19.34 -4.77 -21.74
N PRO A 7 19.01 -5.04 -20.46
CA PRO A 7 18.13 -4.16 -19.68
C PRO A 7 18.62 -2.71 -19.61
N ALA A 8 19.93 -2.49 -19.45
CA ALA A 8 20.51 -1.15 -19.43
C ALA A 8 20.29 -0.37 -20.74
N LEU A 9 20.31 -1.06 -21.88
CA LEU A 9 20.07 -0.43 -23.18
C LEU A 9 18.59 -0.06 -23.37
N LEU A 10 17.67 -0.82 -22.79
CA LEU A 10 16.24 -0.47 -22.77
C LEU A 10 15.98 0.75 -21.87
N GLU A 11 16.67 0.84 -20.73
CA GLU A 11 16.61 2.00 -19.85
C GLU A 11 17.12 3.27 -20.55
N ASP A 12 18.26 3.19 -21.24
CA ASP A 12 18.79 4.32 -22.01
C ASP A 12 17.83 4.77 -23.12
N LEU A 13 17.19 3.84 -23.83
CA LEU A 13 16.15 4.19 -24.81
C LEU A 13 14.95 4.89 -24.15
N SER A 14 14.51 4.44 -22.97
CA SER A 14 13.44 5.11 -22.22
C SER A 14 13.84 6.53 -21.82
N ARG A 15 15.08 6.73 -21.36
CA ARG A 15 15.61 8.05 -20.99
C ARG A 15 15.77 8.96 -22.21
N LEU A 16 16.09 8.39 -23.39
CA LEU A 16 16.13 9.13 -24.65
C LEU A 16 14.74 9.66 -25.00
N LEU A 17 13.71 8.81 -24.88
CA LEU A 17 12.31 9.19 -25.16
C LEU A 17 11.81 10.30 -24.24
N ALA A 18 12.23 10.27 -22.97
CA ALA A 18 11.88 11.29 -21.99
C ALA A 18 12.71 12.59 -22.11
N GLY A 19 13.77 12.62 -22.93
CA GLY A 19 14.68 13.76 -23.04
C GLY A 19 15.61 13.94 -21.85
N GLU A 20 15.90 12.87 -21.11
CA GLU A 20 16.68 12.87 -19.86
C GLU A 20 18.15 12.45 -20.04
N LEU A 21 18.55 12.08 -21.26
CA LEU A 21 19.93 11.73 -21.58
C LEU A 21 20.78 12.99 -21.81
N PRO A 22 22.04 13.03 -21.33
CA PRO A 22 22.99 14.07 -21.71
C PRO A 22 23.16 14.15 -23.24
N PRO A 23 23.35 15.34 -23.84
CA PRO A 23 23.35 15.51 -25.30
C PRO A 23 24.32 14.58 -26.03
N GLU A 24 25.55 14.42 -25.51
CA GLU A 24 26.56 13.55 -26.12
C GLU A 24 26.16 12.07 -26.13
N GLN A 25 25.42 11.62 -25.11
CA GLN A 25 24.93 10.24 -25.03
C GLN A 25 23.69 10.03 -25.89
N ALA A 26 22.81 11.04 -25.97
CA ALA A 26 21.67 11.03 -26.87
C ALA A 26 22.13 10.93 -28.34
N ASP A 27 23.07 11.77 -28.77
CA ASP A 27 23.63 11.74 -30.13
C ASP A 27 24.27 10.38 -30.46
N ALA A 28 25.03 9.83 -29.51
CA ALA A 28 25.67 8.52 -29.67
C ALA A 28 24.64 7.38 -29.78
N LEU A 29 23.58 7.41 -28.96
CA LEU A 29 22.52 6.40 -28.98
C LEU A 29 21.66 6.51 -30.24
N GLU A 30 21.35 7.73 -30.70
CA GLU A 30 20.67 7.97 -31.97
C GLU A 30 21.46 7.45 -33.17
N ALA A 31 22.79 7.67 -33.18
CA ALA A 31 23.67 7.10 -34.20
C ALA A 31 23.65 5.57 -34.20
N ARG A 32 23.57 4.92 -33.02
CA ARG A 32 23.40 3.47 -32.91
C ARG A 32 22.03 3.00 -33.40
N ILE A 33 20.95 3.69 -33.04
CA ILE A 33 19.60 3.40 -33.52
C ILE A 33 19.57 3.42 -35.06
N ALA A 34 20.28 4.35 -35.69
CA ALA A 34 20.34 4.45 -37.15
C ALA A 34 21.12 3.30 -37.83
N THR A 35 22.02 2.64 -37.11
CA THR A 35 22.94 1.61 -37.66
C THR A 35 22.58 0.19 -37.25
N GLU A 36 21.87 -0.01 -36.13
CA GLU A 36 21.48 -1.29 -35.56
C GLU A 36 19.96 -1.57 -35.77
N PRO A 37 19.54 -2.45 -36.70
CA PRO A 37 18.12 -2.67 -37.02
C PRO A 37 17.28 -3.25 -35.88
N GLU A 38 17.90 -3.96 -34.93
CA GLU A 38 17.22 -4.46 -33.73
C GLU A 38 16.87 -3.31 -32.78
N LEU A 39 17.82 -2.38 -32.58
CA LEU A 39 17.63 -1.20 -31.76
C LEU A 39 16.58 -0.25 -32.36
N ALA A 40 16.62 -0.06 -33.68
CA ALA A 40 15.60 0.69 -34.41
C ALA A 40 14.18 0.15 -34.18
N ARG A 41 14.01 -1.18 -34.22
CA ARG A 41 12.69 -1.81 -33.98
C ARG A 41 12.22 -1.62 -32.54
N ALA A 42 13.10 -1.75 -31.56
CA ALA A 42 12.75 -1.51 -30.16
C ALA A 42 12.40 -0.03 -29.90
N TRP A 43 13.14 0.90 -30.52
CA TRP A 43 12.87 2.33 -30.46
C TRP A 43 11.51 2.70 -31.06
N GLU A 44 11.18 2.21 -32.26
CA GLU A 44 9.87 2.43 -32.87
C GLU A 44 8.73 1.82 -32.05
N ALA A 45 8.94 0.63 -31.47
CA ALA A 45 7.96 0.01 -30.58
C ALA A 45 7.68 0.87 -29.34
N MET A 46 8.72 1.43 -28.70
CA MET A 46 8.56 2.33 -27.56
C MET A 46 7.85 3.64 -27.92
N LYS A 47 8.22 4.27 -29.05
CA LYS A 47 7.54 5.48 -29.54
C LYS A 47 6.06 5.26 -29.85
N GLY A 48 5.68 4.04 -30.25
CA GLY A 48 4.29 3.68 -30.55
C GLY A 48 3.43 3.36 -29.32
N LEU A 49 4.01 3.19 -28.13
CA LEU A 49 3.25 2.85 -26.91
C LEU A 49 2.19 3.90 -26.55
N PRO A 50 2.45 5.22 -26.56
CA PRO A 50 1.42 6.22 -26.27
C PRO A 50 0.22 6.15 -27.21
N ASP A 51 0.46 5.94 -28.51
CA ASP A 51 -0.61 5.79 -29.50
C ASP A 51 -1.38 4.48 -29.30
N ALA A 52 -0.68 3.40 -28.95
CA ALA A 52 -1.32 2.12 -28.61
C ALA A 52 -2.20 2.24 -27.36
N LEU A 53 -1.76 3.00 -26.34
CA LEU A 53 -2.53 3.31 -25.15
C LEU A 53 -3.72 4.22 -25.44
N ALA A 54 -3.55 5.22 -26.31
CA ALA A 54 -4.62 6.12 -26.74
C ALA A 54 -5.67 5.42 -27.63
N ALA A 55 -5.26 4.37 -28.36
CA ALA A 55 -6.13 3.55 -29.18
C ALA A 55 -6.92 2.51 -28.37
N LEU A 56 -6.66 2.37 -27.07
CA LEU A 56 -7.48 1.52 -26.21
C LEU A 56 -8.93 2.04 -26.23
N PRO A 57 -9.92 1.13 -26.35
CA PRO A 57 -11.31 1.54 -26.37
C PRO A 57 -11.64 2.31 -25.08
N PRO A 58 -12.36 3.44 -25.17
CA PRO A 58 -12.73 4.18 -23.98
C PRO A 58 -13.53 3.27 -23.05
N ILE A 59 -13.01 3.08 -21.84
CA ILE A 59 -13.67 2.29 -20.80
C ILE A 59 -14.97 3.00 -20.46
N ARG A 60 -16.11 2.43 -20.85
CA ARG A 60 -17.40 2.96 -20.44
C ARG A 60 -17.58 2.67 -18.96
N PRO A 61 -17.92 3.67 -18.13
CA PRO A 61 -18.25 3.40 -16.75
C PRO A 61 -19.46 2.43 -16.70
N PRO A 62 -19.50 1.50 -15.73
CA PRO A 62 -20.59 0.54 -15.60
C PRO A 62 -21.93 1.27 -15.49
N ALA A 63 -22.97 0.73 -16.13
CA ALA A 63 -24.29 1.37 -16.23
C ALA A 63 -24.94 1.72 -14.87
N ALA A 64 -24.52 1.04 -13.80
CA ALA A 64 -24.94 1.32 -12.42
C ALA A 64 -24.38 2.65 -11.89
N LEU A 65 -23.17 3.06 -12.29
CA LEU A 65 -22.57 4.33 -11.90
C LEU A 65 -23.34 5.52 -12.49
N ASN A 66 -23.84 5.36 -13.72
CA ASN A 66 -24.50 6.44 -14.48
C ASN A 66 -25.82 6.93 -13.87
N ARG A 67 -26.60 6.13 -13.15
CA ARG A 67 -27.88 6.62 -12.59
C ARG A 67 -27.75 7.38 -11.28
N ALA A 68 -26.77 7.02 -10.46
CA ALA A 68 -26.55 7.68 -9.17
C ALA A 68 -25.76 8.98 -9.34
N VAL A 69 -24.85 9.05 -10.32
CA VAL A 69 -23.99 10.22 -10.56
C VAL A 69 -24.62 11.24 -11.52
N LEU A 70 -25.43 10.82 -12.51
CA LEU A 70 -26.02 11.77 -13.49
C LEU A 70 -27.27 12.52 -13.00
N GLY A 71 -27.70 12.35 -11.74
CA GLY A 71 -28.75 13.19 -11.15
C GLY A 71 -30.02 13.25 -11.99
N ASP A 72 -30.48 12.12 -12.54
CA ASP A 72 -31.68 12.10 -13.38
C ASP A 72 -32.88 12.47 -12.48
N PRO A 73 -33.52 13.63 -12.70
CA PRO A 73 -34.58 14.10 -11.82
C PRO A 73 -35.75 13.12 -11.90
N SER A 74 -36.12 12.54 -10.75
CA SER A 74 -37.26 11.62 -10.62
C SER A 74 -38.48 12.11 -11.42
N PRO A 75 -39.17 11.24 -12.18
CA PRO A 75 -40.30 11.65 -12.99
C PRO A 75 -41.42 12.18 -12.09
N ALA A 76 -41.66 13.49 -12.20
CA ALA A 76 -42.68 14.18 -11.42
C ALA A 76 -44.05 13.53 -11.63
N ARG A 77 -44.67 13.07 -10.53
CA ARG A 77 -46.04 12.55 -10.52
C ARG A 77 -46.98 13.61 -11.09
N ARG A 78 -47.70 13.29 -12.17
CA ARG A 78 -48.66 14.18 -12.82
C ARG A 78 -49.76 14.62 -11.84
N PRO A 79 -49.90 15.91 -11.53
CA PRO A 79 -51.02 16.38 -10.73
C PRO A 79 -52.32 16.42 -11.56
N PRO A 80 -53.48 16.30 -10.91
CA PRO A 80 -54.76 16.24 -11.58
C PRO A 80 -55.12 17.57 -12.25
N ARG A 81 -55.70 17.41 -13.42
CA ARG A 81 -56.10 18.42 -14.40
C ARG A 81 -57.19 19.32 -13.81
N ARG A 82 -56.86 20.55 -13.35
CA ARG A 82 -57.78 21.71 -13.30
C ARG A 82 -57.13 23.02 -12.78
N TRP A 83 -57.23 24.06 -13.63
CA TRP A 83 -57.39 25.51 -13.40
C TRP A 83 -56.25 26.45 -13.86
N PRO A 84 -56.53 27.43 -14.75
CA PRO A 84 -55.53 28.25 -15.47
C PRO A 84 -54.92 29.40 -14.67
N ALA A 85 -55.21 29.53 -13.37
CA ALA A 85 -54.59 30.55 -12.51
C ALA A 85 -53.23 30.13 -11.91
N ALA A 86 -52.87 28.84 -12.02
CA ALA A 86 -51.65 28.30 -11.40
C ALA A 86 -50.36 28.52 -12.20
N VAL A 87 -50.44 28.90 -13.48
CA VAL A 87 -49.26 28.98 -14.38
C VAL A 87 -48.31 30.13 -14.02
N VAL A 88 -48.84 31.26 -13.57
CA VAL A 88 -48.01 32.41 -13.14
C VAL A 88 -47.35 32.14 -11.79
N ALA A 89 -48.07 31.50 -10.86
CA ALA A 89 -47.50 31.08 -9.58
C ALA A 89 -46.45 29.96 -9.74
N LEU A 90 -46.64 29.05 -10.71
CA LEU A 90 -45.66 28.01 -10.99
C LEU A 90 -44.39 28.58 -11.63
N ALA A 91 -44.51 29.54 -12.55
CA ALA A 91 -43.35 30.21 -13.16
C ALA A 91 -42.55 31.05 -12.14
N ALA A 92 -43.25 31.74 -11.23
CA ALA A 92 -42.61 32.46 -10.13
C ALA A 92 -41.96 31.48 -9.12
N ALA A 93 -42.61 30.34 -8.84
CA ALA A 93 -42.07 29.31 -7.94
C ALA A 93 -40.91 28.51 -8.56
N THR A 94 -40.89 28.27 -9.87
CA THR A 94 -39.74 27.64 -10.55
C THR A 94 -38.56 28.60 -10.67
N LEU A 95 -38.79 29.90 -10.91
CA LEU A 95 -37.74 30.91 -10.82
C LEU A 95 -37.21 31.01 -9.39
N LEU A 96 -38.08 31.05 -8.36
CA LEU A 96 -37.65 31.02 -6.96
C LEU A 96 -36.88 29.73 -6.62
N ALA A 97 -37.29 28.57 -7.13
CA ALA A 97 -36.63 27.29 -6.88
C ALA A 97 -35.29 27.12 -7.62
N LEU A 98 -35.07 27.87 -8.72
CA LEU A 98 -33.78 27.95 -9.42
C LEU A 98 -32.82 28.92 -8.73
N LEU A 99 -33.34 29.96 -8.07
CA LEU A 99 -32.58 30.92 -7.27
C LEU A 99 -32.37 30.48 -5.82
N TRP A 100 -33.10 29.46 -5.35
CA TRP A 100 -32.91 28.93 -4.01
C TRP A 100 -31.58 28.17 -3.95
N PRO A 101 -30.68 28.51 -3.01
CA PRO A 101 -29.44 27.77 -2.83
C PRO A 101 -29.82 26.32 -2.53
N ARG A 102 -29.53 25.43 -3.49
CA ARG A 102 -29.72 24.00 -3.28
C ARG A 102 -28.76 23.62 -2.16
N PRO A 103 -29.22 22.93 -1.10
CA PRO A 103 -28.32 22.42 -0.09
C PRO A 103 -27.28 21.56 -0.81
N GLN A 104 -26.01 21.94 -0.69
CA GLN A 104 -24.92 21.13 -1.21
C GLN A 104 -24.96 19.77 -0.48
N PRO A 105 -24.74 18.65 -1.19
CA PRO A 105 -24.61 17.37 -0.53
C PRO A 105 -23.45 17.44 0.48
N GLN A 106 -23.75 17.12 1.73
CA GLN A 106 -22.76 17.03 2.79
C GLN A 106 -22.23 15.61 2.86
N LEU A 107 -20.93 15.45 2.60
CA LEU A 107 -20.21 14.19 2.69
C LEU A 107 -19.37 14.21 3.98
N LYS A 108 -19.41 13.14 4.76
CA LYS A 108 -18.54 13.00 5.94
C LYS A 108 -17.43 12.02 5.60
N LEU A 109 -16.20 12.50 5.55
CA LEU A 109 -15.03 11.66 5.30
C LEU A 109 -14.40 11.28 6.64
N LEU A 110 -14.46 9.99 6.98
CA LEU A 110 -13.95 9.47 8.24
C LEU A 110 -12.47 9.12 8.14
N ILE A 111 -12.02 8.26 7.23
CA ILE A 111 -10.61 7.95 6.96
C ILE A 111 -10.52 7.52 5.49
N GLY A 112 -9.39 7.74 4.82
CA GLY A 112 -9.13 7.23 3.48
C GLY A 112 -9.31 8.26 2.36
N SER A 113 -9.41 7.78 1.13
CA SER A 113 -9.48 8.61 -0.08
C SER A 113 -10.86 8.55 -0.72
N GLN A 114 -11.43 9.72 -1.04
CA GLN A 114 -12.72 9.85 -1.72
C GLN A 114 -12.57 10.78 -2.91
N LEU A 115 -12.88 10.26 -4.11
CA LEU A 115 -13.05 11.10 -5.29
C LEU A 115 -14.44 11.75 -5.25
N ILE A 116 -14.47 13.06 -5.40
CA ILE A 116 -15.68 13.88 -5.37
C ILE A 116 -15.88 14.46 -6.76
N GLU A 117 -17.10 14.31 -7.28
CA GLU A 117 -17.49 14.81 -8.59
C GLU A 117 -18.71 15.74 -8.44
N GLY A 118 -18.55 16.99 -8.89
CA GLY A 118 -19.54 18.06 -8.80
C GLY A 118 -19.41 18.92 -7.54
N ARG A 119 -20.51 19.57 -7.15
CA ARG A 119 -20.57 20.43 -5.98
C ARG A 119 -20.86 19.63 -4.72
N ALA A 120 -19.96 19.64 -3.76
CA ALA A 120 -20.15 18.96 -2.47
C ALA A 120 -19.38 19.65 -1.35
N GLN A 121 -19.97 19.62 -0.15
CA GLN A 121 -19.28 20.02 1.07
C GLN A 121 -18.81 18.77 1.79
N VAL A 122 -17.50 18.61 1.93
CA VAL A 122 -16.89 17.54 2.72
C VAL A 122 -16.60 18.05 4.12
N LEU A 123 -17.08 17.33 5.12
CA LEU A 123 -16.72 17.55 6.50
C LEU A 123 -15.80 16.42 6.95
N THR A 124 -14.59 16.76 7.36
CA THR A 124 -13.69 15.81 8.02
C THR A 124 -14.01 15.72 9.51
N ILE A 125 -13.41 14.73 10.16
CA ILE A 125 -13.47 14.48 11.59
C ILE A 125 -12.91 15.64 12.42
N ASP A 126 -11.83 16.29 11.96
CA ASP A 126 -11.17 17.42 12.63
C ASP A 126 -11.84 18.78 12.31
N ALA A 127 -13.13 18.75 11.97
CA ALA A 127 -13.92 19.92 11.61
C ALA A 127 -13.37 20.75 10.43
N VAL A 128 -12.49 20.18 9.61
CA VAL A 128 -12.07 20.80 8.34
C VAL A 128 -13.23 20.68 7.36
N SER A 129 -13.71 21.82 6.88
CA SER A 129 -14.74 21.90 5.84
C SER A 129 -14.08 22.15 4.49
N ILE A 130 -14.38 21.32 3.50
CA ILE A 130 -13.88 21.47 2.13
C ILE A 130 -15.10 21.63 1.22
N ASP A 131 -15.27 22.82 0.63
CA ASP A 131 -16.28 23.04 -0.42
C ASP A 131 -15.64 22.79 -1.78
N VAL A 132 -16.09 21.76 -2.48
CA VAL A 132 -15.59 21.35 -3.80
C VAL A 132 -16.61 21.79 -4.84
N ASP A 133 -16.17 22.53 -5.87
CA ASP A 133 -16.94 22.82 -7.09
C ASP A 133 -16.16 22.31 -8.29
N GLY A 134 -16.29 21.00 -8.58
CA GLY A 134 -15.57 20.36 -9.69
C GLY A 134 -15.21 18.90 -9.40
N ARG A 135 -13.97 18.50 -9.70
CA ARG A 135 -13.49 17.14 -9.49
C ARG A 135 -12.24 17.16 -8.62
N ALA A 136 -12.33 16.59 -7.42
CA ALA A 136 -11.22 16.59 -6.46
C ALA A 136 -11.10 15.24 -5.75
N LEU A 137 -9.87 14.81 -5.48
CA LEU A 137 -9.58 13.69 -4.57
C LEU A 137 -9.23 14.27 -3.20
N VAL A 138 -10.02 13.91 -2.20
CA VAL A 138 -9.75 14.25 -0.80
C VAL A 138 -9.27 12.99 -0.10
N THR A 139 -8.06 13.05 0.43
CA THR A 139 -7.43 11.97 1.19
C THR A 139 -7.25 12.42 2.63
N LEU A 140 -7.75 11.64 3.56
CA LEU A 140 -7.51 11.82 4.97
C LEU A 140 -6.60 10.71 5.48
N THR A 141 -5.39 11.08 5.85
CA THR A 141 -4.37 10.18 6.36
C THR A 141 -4.23 10.40 7.87
N PRO A 142 -4.43 9.38 8.72
CA PRO A 142 -4.17 9.53 10.15
C PRO A 142 -2.70 9.88 10.41
N PRO A 143 -2.38 10.59 11.50
CA PRO A 143 -1.01 11.03 11.80
C PRO A 143 -0.04 9.87 12.02
N ASP A 144 -0.55 8.72 12.47
CA ASP A 144 0.22 7.52 12.80
C ASP A 144 -0.23 6.31 11.95
N GLY A 145 0.30 6.18 10.73
CA GLY A 145 0.36 4.88 10.03
C GLY A 145 -0.41 4.73 8.70
N PRO A 146 -0.24 3.56 8.03
CA PRO A 146 -0.81 3.28 6.71
C PRO A 146 -2.35 3.27 6.71
N PRO A 147 -3.02 3.34 5.53
CA PRO A 147 -4.47 3.40 5.45
C PRO A 147 -5.13 2.26 6.22
N VAL A 148 -6.01 2.62 7.17
CA VAL A 148 -6.74 1.68 8.01
C VAL A 148 -7.66 0.85 7.12
N GLN A 149 -7.42 -0.46 7.07
CA GLN A 149 -8.31 -1.42 6.40
C GLN A 149 -9.60 -1.54 7.23
N GLU A 150 -10.76 -1.51 6.57
CA GLU A 150 -12.11 -1.45 7.16
C GLU A 150 -12.42 -2.67 8.05
N ASN A 151 -11.90 -2.71 9.26
CA ASN A 151 -12.47 -3.51 10.34
C ASN A 151 -13.56 -2.71 11.05
N PRO A 152 -14.66 -3.33 11.49
CA PRO A 152 -15.71 -2.66 12.24
C PRO A 152 -15.23 -2.31 13.67
N MET A 153 -14.38 -1.29 13.79
CA MET A 153 -14.01 -0.68 15.07
C MET A 153 -15.19 0.12 15.62
N ALA A 154 -15.20 0.31 16.94
CA ALA A 154 -16.18 1.17 17.59
C ALA A 154 -15.94 2.63 17.13
N LEU A 155 -17.02 3.36 16.80
CA LEU A 155 -16.99 4.76 16.35
C LEU A 155 -16.12 5.68 17.23
N ARG A 156 -15.96 5.37 18.52
CA ARG A 156 -15.09 6.10 19.46
C ARG A 156 -13.60 5.94 19.18
N GLU A 157 -13.16 4.78 18.71
CA GLU A 157 -11.74 4.50 18.39
C GLU A 157 -11.36 5.17 17.06
N LEU A 158 -12.28 5.17 16.08
CA LEU A 158 -12.14 5.95 14.84
C LEU A 158 -12.01 7.45 15.11
N LEU A 159 -12.77 7.98 16.06
CA LEU A 159 -12.70 9.40 16.48
C LEU A 159 -11.43 9.74 17.26
N ALA A 160 -10.72 8.76 17.83
CA ALA A 160 -9.46 8.99 18.52
C ALA A 160 -8.26 8.91 17.57
N ALA A 161 -8.27 7.95 16.63
CA ALA A 161 -7.25 7.82 15.57
C ALA A 161 -7.30 8.96 14.54
N ALA A 162 -8.43 9.66 14.49
CA ALA A 162 -8.70 10.85 13.71
C ALA A 162 -7.86 12.07 14.07
N ALA A 163 -7.56 12.23 15.37
CA ALA A 163 -7.11 13.50 15.91
C ALA A 163 -5.68 13.81 15.42
N GLY A 164 -5.54 14.86 14.59
CA GLY A 164 -4.27 15.22 13.96
C GLY A 164 -4.09 14.60 12.57
N ALA A 165 -5.17 14.15 11.93
CA ALA A 165 -5.11 13.62 10.59
C ALA A 165 -4.70 14.69 9.56
N VAL A 166 -3.84 14.29 8.64
CA VAL A 166 -3.38 15.12 7.53
C VAL A 166 -4.41 15.01 6.41
N VAL A 167 -5.00 16.15 6.06
CA VAL A 167 -5.97 16.26 4.96
C VAL A 167 -5.22 16.70 3.71
N THR A 168 -5.18 15.86 2.68
CA THR A 168 -4.65 16.22 1.37
C THR A 168 -5.77 16.35 0.35
N VAL A 169 -5.83 17.48 -0.33
CA VAL A 169 -6.82 17.77 -1.38
C VAL A 169 -6.10 18.01 -2.69
N ALA A 170 -6.38 17.18 -3.69
CA ALA A 170 -5.92 17.33 -5.06
C ALA A 170 -7.10 17.68 -5.97
N VAL A 171 -7.06 18.84 -6.62
CA VAL A 171 -8.13 19.31 -7.51
C VAL A 171 -7.76 19.03 -8.95
N TYR A 172 -8.54 18.21 -9.64
CA TYR A 172 -8.35 17.89 -11.06
C TYR A 172 -9.08 18.89 -11.96
N GLU A 173 -10.31 19.26 -11.59
CA GLU A 173 -11.15 20.20 -12.34
C GLU A 173 -11.89 21.13 -11.36
N GLY A 174 -12.06 22.41 -11.72
CA GLY A 174 -12.77 23.39 -10.89
C GLY A 174 -11.94 23.94 -9.74
N THR A 175 -12.56 24.13 -8.57
CA THR A 175 -11.90 24.67 -7.38
C THR A 175 -12.31 23.94 -6.10
N ALA A 176 -11.45 24.00 -5.09
CA ALA A 176 -11.79 23.59 -3.73
C ALA A 176 -11.44 24.70 -2.73
N LEU A 177 -12.33 24.99 -1.78
CA LEU A 177 -12.10 25.93 -0.70
C LEU A 177 -11.97 25.16 0.62
N ILE A 178 -10.80 25.19 1.25
CA ILE A 178 -10.56 24.56 2.54
C ILE A 178 -10.70 25.59 3.66
N GLN A 179 -11.54 25.27 4.63
CA GLN A 179 -11.67 26.02 5.87
C GLN A 179 -11.28 25.12 7.04
N SER A 180 -10.11 25.40 7.61
CA SER A 180 -9.57 24.72 8.80
C SER A 180 -9.89 25.52 10.06
N PRO A 181 -10.20 24.88 11.21
CA PRO A 181 -10.38 25.59 12.47
C PRO A 181 -9.12 26.35 12.91
N ASP A 182 -7.93 25.89 12.50
CA ASP A 182 -6.65 26.48 12.90
C ASP A 182 -6.18 27.62 11.99
N SER A 183 -6.86 27.84 10.85
CA SER A 183 -6.57 28.94 9.91
C SER A 183 -7.72 29.94 9.89
N ALA A 184 -7.41 31.21 10.12
CA ALA A 184 -8.40 32.29 10.06
C ALA A 184 -8.89 32.58 8.62
N GLU A 185 -8.06 32.27 7.61
CA GLU A 185 -8.37 32.52 6.20
C GLU A 185 -8.60 31.20 5.46
N PRO A 186 -9.67 31.10 4.65
CA PRO A 186 -9.92 29.93 3.84
C PRO A 186 -8.91 29.84 2.69
N VAL A 187 -8.44 28.64 2.40
CA VAL A 187 -7.46 28.37 1.34
C VAL A 187 -8.18 27.94 0.08
N LEU A 188 -8.03 28.70 -1.01
CA LEU A 188 -8.55 28.33 -2.33
C LEU A 188 -7.50 27.53 -3.10
N ILE A 189 -7.93 26.40 -3.64
CA ILE A 189 -7.12 25.48 -4.45
C ILE A 189 -7.73 25.43 -5.84
N GLU A 190 -6.91 25.72 -6.85
CA GLU A 190 -7.33 25.70 -8.25
C GLU A 190 -7.03 24.33 -8.91
N ALA A 191 -7.68 24.07 -10.04
CA ALA A 191 -7.42 22.87 -10.84
C ALA A 191 -5.92 22.69 -11.15
N GLY A 192 -5.43 21.46 -10.98
CA GLY A 192 -4.02 21.08 -11.10
C GLY A 192 -3.19 21.29 -9.83
N GLN A 193 -3.76 21.87 -8.77
CA GLN A 193 -3.05 22.08 -7.50
C GLN A 193 -3.38 21.01 -6.48
N THR A 194 -2.43 20.79 -5.56
CA THR A 194 -2.60 19.96 -4.37
C THR A 194 -2.24 20.78 -3.14
N HIS A 195 -3.05 20.68 -2.09
CA HIS A 195 -2.77 21.32 -0.81
C HIS A 195 -2.99 20.33 0.32
N THR A 196 -2.16 20.45 1.36
CA THR A 196 -2.19 19.58 2.53
C THR A 196 -2.36 20.45 3.77
N VAL A 197 -3.35 20.11 4.60
CA VAL A 197 -3.65 20.78 5.87
C VAL A 197 -3.39 19.81 7.03
N GLY A 198 -2.68 20.28 8.03
CA GLY A 198 -2.16 19.49 9.16
C GLY A 198 -0.63 19.46 9.14
N GLU A 199 -0.01 19.44 10.31
CA GLU A 199 1.42 19.16 10.40
C GLU A 199 1.61 17.64 10.25
N PRO A 200 2.47 17.17 9.33
CA PRO A 200 2.85 15.77 9.31
C PRO A 200 3.54 15.47 10.65
N GLY A 201 2.88 14.69 11.50
CA GLY A 201 3.50 14.18 12.71
C GLY A 201 4.80 13.44 12.39
N PRO A 202 5.78 13.38 13.32
CA PRO A 202 6.98 12.57 13.12
C PRO A 202 6.54 11.12 12.86
N THR A 203 6.73 10.65 11.63
CA THR A 203 6.31 9.32 11.16
C THR A 203 6.77 8.22 12.11
N ARG A 204 5.85 7.70 12.94
CA ARG A 204 6.03 6.44 13.66
C ARG A 204 5.19 5.38 12.95
N VAL A 205 5.85 4.58 12.11
CA VAL A 205 5.19 3.56 11.28
C VAL A 205 4.82 2.36 12.15
N VAL A 206 3.67 2.42 12.82
CA VAL A 206 3.07 1.26 13.49
C VAL A 206 2.18 0.57 12.47
N ARG A 207 2.49 -0.67 12.11
CA ARG A 207 1.73 -1.48 11.13
C ARG A 207 1.31 -2.79 11.77
N ARG A 208 0.15 -2.79 12.42
CA ARG A 208 -0.53 -4.02 12.88
C ARG A 208 -1.18 -4.74 11.71
N VAL A 209 -0.85 -6.00 11.50
CA VAL A 209 -1.54 -6.90 10.58
C VAL A 209 -2.47 -7.79 11.40
N ALA A 210 -3.78 -7.59 11.28
CA ALA A 210 -4.77 -8.49 11.87
C ALA A 210 -5.04 -9.67 10.92
N ARG A 211 -4.76 -10.89 11.38
CA ARG A 211 -5.11 -12.16 10.73
C ARG A 211 -6.64 -12.35 10.77
N PRO A 212 -7.36 -12.51 9.65
CA PRO A 212 -8.78 -12.80 9.72
C PRO A 212 -9.00 -14.20 10.28
N ALA A 213 -9.75 -14.29 11.38
CA ALA A 213 -10.25 -15.55 11.90
C ALA A 213 -11.22 -16.16 10.89
N GLY A 214 -11.00 -17.43 10.55
CA GLY A 214 -11.80 -18.18 9.58
C GLY A 214 -13.28 -18.19 9.94
N GLY A 215 -14.05 -17.32 9.28
CA GLY A 215 -15.49 -17.33 9.25
C GLY A 215 -15.94 -17.86 7.89
N ASP A 216 -16.68 -18.96 7.90
CA ASP A 216 -17.28 -19.58 6.73
C ASP A 216 -18.33 -18.62 6.13
N VAL A 217 -17.92 -17.81 5.15
CA VAL A 217 -18.83 -16.88 4.47
C VAL A 217 -19.62 -17.68 3.44
N GLY A 218 -20.82 -18.10 3.84
CA GLY A 218 -21.83 -18.62 2.94
C GLY A 218 -22.21 -17.56 1.90
N MET A 219 -21.60 -17.66 0.71
CA MET A 219 -21.89 -16.79 -0.41
C MET A 219 -23.23 -17.23 -1.03
N GLU A 220 -24.33 -16.65 -0.57
CA GLU A 220 -25.63 -16.81 -1.24
C GLU A 220 -25.54 -16.15 -2.62
N LEU A 221 -25.32 -16.98 -3.64
CA LEU A 221 -25.37 -16.58 -5.04
C LEU A 221 -26.77 -16.06 -5.37
N HIS A 222 -26.92 -14.76 -5.52
CA HIS A 222 -28.16 -14.16 -6.00
C HIS A 222 -28.46 -14.63 -7.44
N PRO A 223 -29.58 -15.32 -7.70
CA PRO A 223 -29.90 -15.89 -9.02
C PRO A 223 -30.18 -14.84 -10.11
N SER A 224 -30.16 -13.56 -9.77
CA SER A 224 -30.38 -12.42 -10.68
C SER A 224 -29.21 -12.14 -11.63
N LEU A 225 -28.03 -12.72 -11.40
CA LEU A 225 -26.84 -12.55 -12.26
C LEU A 225 -26.76 -13.56 -13.42
N LEU A 226 -27.68 -14.52 -13.49
CA LEU A 226 -27.69 -15.57 -14.51
C LEU A 226 -28.48 -15.20 -15.78
N ALA A 227 -28.94 -13.95 -15.91
CA ALA A 227 -29.82 -13.51 -16.99
C ALA A 227 -29.30 -12.29 -17.77
N SER A 228 -27.99 -12.04 -17.77
CA SER A 228 -27.35 -11.07 -18.66
C SER A 228 -26.65 -11.79 -19.82
N ASP A 229 -27.29 -11.81 -20.99
CA ASP A 229 -26.82 -12.41 -22.26
C ASP A 229 -25.63 -11.69 -22.91
N ALA A 230 -24.65 -11.19 -22.15
CA ALA A 230 -23.45 -10.56 -22.69
C ALA A 230 -22.18 -11.32 -22.26
N PRO A 231 -21.91 -12.51 -22.83
CA PRO A 231 -20.67 -13.25 -22.57
C PRO A 231 -19.42 -12.42 -22.86
N GLU A 232 -19.49 -11.49 -23.82
CA GLU A 232 -18.37 -10.61 -24.18
C GLU A 232 -18.02 -9.59 -23.07
N ASP A 233 -19.01 -9.06 -22.34
CA ASP A 233 -18.77 -8.10 -21.26
C ASP A 233 -18.14 -8.78 -20.03
N MET A 234 -18.47 -10.05 -19.77
CA MET A 234 -17.87 -10.83 -18.68
C MET A 234 -16.42 -11.21 -18.98
N GLU A 235 -16.09 -11.53 -20.23
CA GLU A 235 -14.72 -11.82 -20.65
C GLU A 235 -13.82 -10.59 -20.51
N ALA A 236 -14.31 -9.40 -20.91
CA ALA A 236 -13.59 -8.14 -20.74
C ALA A 236 -13.34 -7.78 -19.26
N GLU A 237 -14.34 -7.98 -18.39
CA GLU A 237 -14.17 -7.73 -16.95
C GLU A 237 -13.21 -8.73 -16.30
N LEU A 238 -13.24 -10.01 -16.72
CA LEU A 238 -12.27 -11.01 -16.28
C LEU A 238 -10.85 -10.67 -16.72
N GLU A 239 -10.67 -10.16 -17.94
CA GLU A 239 -9.36 -9.72 -18.42
C GLU A 239 -8.84 -8.53 -17.61
N LYS A 240 -9.70 -7.55 -17.32
CA LYS A 240 -9.37 -6.41 -16.45
C LYS A 240 -8.97 -6.87 -15.04
N LEU A 241 -9.75 -7.74 -14.41
CA LEU A 241 -9.44 -8.25 -13.07
C LEU A 241 -8.15 -9.07 -13.06
N ARG A 242 -7.87 -9.83 -14.12
CA ARG A 242 -6.59 -10.54 -14.27
C ARG A 242 -5.41 -9.57 -14.39
N PHE A 243 -5.58 -8.48 -15.13
CA PHE A 243 -4.57 -7.44 -15.24
C PHE A 243 -4.32 -6.74 -13.91
N GLU A 244 -5.37 -6.30 -13.20
CA GLU A 244 -5.25 -5.68 -11.87
C GLU A 244 -4.59 -6.64 -10.88
N ASN A 245 -4.99 -7.92 -10.89
CA ASN A 245 -4.39 -8.93 -10.03
C ASN A 245 -2.90 -9.18 -10.38
N ALA A 246 -2.55 -9.19 -11.66
CA ALA A 246 -1.16 -9.31 -12.10
C ALA A 246 -0.32 -8.09 -11.67
N LEU A 247 -0.87 -6.87 -11.77
CA LEU A 247 -0.22 -5.65 -11.31
C LEU A 247 0.02 -5.68 -9.79
N LEU A 248 -0.99 -6.04 -9.01
CA LEU A 248 -0.87 -6.16 -7.55
C LEU A 248 0.14 -7.23 -7.15
N ARG A 249 0.13 -8.40 -7.82
CA ARG A 249 1.15 -9.43 -7.60
C ARG A 249 2.55 -8.93 -7.93
N GLY A 250 2.71 -8.16 -9.01
CA GLY A 250 3.98 -7.51 -9.35
C GLY A 250 4.45 -6.56 -8.26
N GLN A 251 3.57 -5.71 -7.72
CA GLN A 251 3.89 -4.81 -6.62
C GLN A 251 4.27 -5.56 -5.34
N VAL A 252 3.54 -6.62 -4.99
CA VAL A 252 3.87 -7.49 -3.85
C VAL A 252 5.23 -8.13 -4.05
N ARG A 253 5.53 -8.69 -5.23
CA ARG A 253 6.84 -9.28 -5.54
C ARG A 253 7.98 -8.28 -5.36
N VAL A 254 7.82 -7.06 -5.87
CA VAL A 254 8.86 -6.02 -5.77
C VAL A 254 9.09 -5.58 -4.32
N THR A 255 8.04 -5.53 -3.49
CA THR A 255 8.13 -4.99 -2.13
C THR A 255 8.38 -6.05 -1.06
N GLN A 256 7.96 -7.29 -1.30
CA GLN A 256 7.97 -8.39 -0.33
C GLN A 256 8.77 -9.60 -0.80
N GLY A 257 9.31 -9.60 -2.02
CA GLY A 257 9.91 -10.76 -2.67
C GLY A 257 8.90 -11.83 -3.06
N GLU A 258 9.36 -12.89 -3.73
CA GLU A 258 8.56 -14.11 -3.92
C GLU A 258 8.81 -15.09 -2.77
N PRO A 259 7.78 -15.84 -2.33
CA PRO A 259 7.97 -16.97 -1.42
C PRO A 259 8.99 -17.96 -1.96
N GLN A 260 9.83 -18.48 -1.07
CA GLN A 260 10.95 -19.34 -1.45
C GLN A 260 10.70 -20.78 -1.01
N ASP A 261 10.58 -21.66 -2.00
CA ASP A 261 10.51 -23.09 -1.76
C ASP A 261 11.82 -23.59 -1.16
N TRP A 262 11.73 -24.62 -0.32
CA TRP A 262 12.90 -25.25 0.28
C TRP A 262 13.70 -26.03 -0.78
N PRO A 263 14.99 -25.70 -1.00
CA PRO A 263 15.84 -26.50 -1.87
C PRO A 263 15.97 -27.95 -1.33
N GLU A 264 16.01 -28.94 -2.22
CA GLU A 264 16.16 -30.35 -1.81
C GLU A 264 17.47 -30.59 -1.04
N ALA A 265 18.52 -29.84 -1.40
CA ALA A 265 19.88 -30.00 -0.89
C ALA A 265 20.21 -29.14 0.35
N VAL A 266 19.21 -28.57 1.06
CA VAL A 266 19.51 -27.79 2.27
C VAL A 266 20.13 -28.68 3.36
N PRO A 267 21.28 -28.30 3.93
CA PRO A 267 21.91 -29.01 5.04
C PRO A 267 20.96 -29.21 6.23
N ALA A 268 21.08 -30.34 6.93
CA ALA A 268 20.23 -30.64 8.08
C ALA A 268 20.35 -29.61 9.21
N ALA A 269 21.54 -29.01 9.36
CA ALA A 269 21.81 -27.95 10.35
C ALA A 269 21.00 -26.67 10.12
N LEU A 270 20.60 -26.37 8.87
CA LEU A 270 19.79 -25.19 8.53
C LEU A 270 18.28 -25.47 8.53
N ARG A 271 17.87 -26.73 8.72
CA ARG A 271 16.46 -27.08 8.87
C ARG A 271 16.02 -26.84 10.32
N ALA A 272 14.71 -26.68 10.52
CA ALA A 272 14.09 -26.35 11.81
C ALA A 272 14.76 -27.04 13.01
N SER A 273 14.77 -28.37 13.07
CA SER A 273 15.32 -29.10 14.22
C SER A 273 16.82 -28.91 14.43
N GLY A 274 17.59 -28.82 13.34
CA GLY A 274 19.04 -28.62 13.43
C GLY A 274 19.39 -27.21 13.88
N LEU A 275 18.66 -26.22 13.36
CA LEU A 275 18.86 -24.82 13.72
C LEU A 275 18.45 -24.55 15.17
N GLU A 276 17.32 -25.10 15.63
CA GLU A 276 16.86 -25.00 17.01
C GLU A 276 17.87 -25.62 18.00
N GLU A 277 18.39 -26.81 17.69
CA GLU A 277 19.43 -27.45 18.50
C GLU A 277 20.71 -26.61 18.54
N ALA A 278 21.16 -26.10 17.39
CA ALA A 278 22.33 -25.26 17.30
C ALA A 278 22.15 -23.97 18.12
N LEU A 279 21.01 -23.29 18.02
CA LEU A 279 20.67 -22.08 18.76
C LEU A 279 20.67 -22.32 20.27
N GLY A 280 19.98 -23.37 20.73
CA GLY A 280 19.94 -23.71 22.15
C GLY A 280 21.33 -24.03 22.72
N ALA A 281 22.21 -24.63 21.92
CA ALA A 281 23.56 -25.00 22.35
C ALA A 281 24.57 -23.84 22.35
N THR A 282 24.41 -22.83 21.48
CA THR A 282 25.40 -21.74 21.34
C THR A 282 24.91 -20.40 21.89
N VAL A 283 23.62 -20.09 21.76
CA VAL A 283 23.06 -18.78 22.11
C VAL A 283 22.23 -18.84 23.40
N GLY A 284 21.84 -20.03 23.89
CA GLY A 284 20.92 -20.20 25.02
C GLY A 284 21.32 -19.55 26.36
N GLU A 285 22.59 -19.15 26.53
CA GLU A 285 23.04 -18.40 27.71
C GLU A 285 22.84 -16.88 27.59
N VAL A 286 22.69 -16.35 26.37
CA VAL A 286 22.64 -14.91 26.07
C VAL A 286 21.36 -14.48 25.35
N ALA A 287 20.61 -15.41 24.76
CA ALA A 287 19.28 -15.18 24.21
C ALA A 287 18.38 -16.42 24.34
N GLU A 288 17.08 -16.20 24.41
CA GLU A 288 16.06 -17.24 24.45
C GLU A 288 15.28 -17.28 23.13
N LEU A 289 15.07 -18.48 22.57
CA LEU A 289 14.26 -18.67 21.36
C LEU A 289 12.77 -18.54 21.68
N VAL A 290 12.12 -17.57 21.04
CA VAL A 290 10.69 -17.27 21.19
C VAL A 290 9.88 -18.01 20.13
N GLU A 291 10.28 -17.83 18.86
CA GLU A 291 9.57 -18.36 17.71
C GLU A 291 10.56 -18.68 16.59
N MET A 292 10.24 -19.68 15.77
CA MET A 292 10.98 -19.99 14.56
C MET A 292 10.01 -20.31 13.43
N ASP A 293 10.03 -19.47 12.38
CA ASP A 293 9.22 -19.65 11.18
C ASP A 293 10.04 -20.27 10.05
N CYS A 294 9.75 -21.55 9.78
CA CYS A 294 10.36 -22.33 8.70
C CYS A 294 9.38 -22.65 7.56
N SER A 295 8.29 -21.88 7.40
CA SER A 295 7.33 -22.11 6.30
C SER A 295 7.96 -21.90 4.92
N GLU A 296 9.02 -21.10 4.84
CA GLU A 296 9.80 -20.77 3.63
C GLU A 296 11.29 -20.80 3.95
N TYR A 297 12.14 -20.95 2.94
CA TYR A 297 13.60 -20.90 3.10
C TYR A 297 14.15 -19.45 3.06
N PRO A 298 15.14 -19.09 3.90
CA PRO A 298 15.59 -19.81 5.09
C PRO A 298 14.61 -19.68 6.27
N CYS A 299 14.80 -20.49 7.33
CA CYS A 299 14.10 -20.28 8.60
C CYS A 299 14.42 -18.90 9.17
N VAL A 300 13.41 -18.24 9.75
CA VAL A 300 13.55 -16.98 10.50
C VAL A 300 13.33 -17.30 11.97
N ALA A 301 14.33 -17.08 12.82
CA ALA A 301 14.25 -17.27 14.26
C ALA A 301 14.16 -15.93 14.98
N VAL A 302 13.25 -15.83 15.95
CA VAL A 302 13.04 -14.68 16.82
C VAL A 302 13.54 -15.05 18.22
N LEU A 303 14.50 -14.28 18.72
CA LEU A 303 15.13 -14.47 20.02
C LEU A 303 14.87 -13.24 20.90
N ASN A 304 14.67 -13.46 22.18
CA ASN A 304 14.74 -12.41 23.20
C ASN A 304 16.16 -12.39 23.78
N ALA A 305 16.82 -11.24 23.71
CA ALA A 305 18.15 -11.07 24.32
C ALA A 305 18.03 -11.11 25.85
N LEU A 306 18.85 -11.94 26.49
CA LEU A 306 19.01 -12.03 27.95
C LEU A 306 20.09 -11.08 28.47
N VAL A 307 20.89 -10.53 27.56
CA VAL A 307 21.94 -9.54 27.81
C VAL A 307 21.72 -8.31 26.93
N PRO A 308 22.28 -7.14 27.27
CA PRO A 308 22.20 -5.96 26.41
C PRO A 308 22.73 -6.27 24.99
N PRO A 309 22.10 -5.76 23.92
CA PRO A 309 22.52 -6.10 22.55
C PRO A 309 23.94 -5.65 22.17
N GLN A 310 24.55 -4.77 22.97
CA GLN A 310 25.93 -4.31 22.81
C GLN A 310 26.93 -5.16 23.60
N ASP A 311 26.46 -6.17 24.35
CA ASP A 311 27.30 -7.08 25.10
C ASP A 311 28.16 -7.93 24.14
N PRO A 312 29.50 -7.95 24.30
CA PRO A 312 30.37 -8.75 23.46
C PRO A 312 30.05 -10.25 23.52
N ALA A 313 29.50 -10.77 24.63
CA ALA A 313 29.11 -12.18 24.75
C ALA A 313 28.04 -12.56 23.72
N LEU A 314 27.15 -11.63 23.35
CA LEU A 314 26.14 -11.88 22.32
C LEU A 314 26.77 -12.01 20.93
N GLN A 315 27.73 -11.14 20.61
CA GLN A 315 28.47 -11.20 19.34
C GLN A 315 29.31 -12.48 19.23
N ASP A 316 29.97 -12.85 20.33
CA ASP A 316 30.77 -14.08 20.40
C ASP A 316 29.88 -15.34 20.24
N ALA A 317 28.68 -15.34 20.83
CA ALA A 317 27.72 -16.43 20.69
C ALA A 317 27.23 -16.59 19.25
N PHE A 318 26.87 -15.49 18.57
CA PHE A 318 26.46 -15.55 17.15
C PHE A 318 27.61 -15.98 16.24
N LYS A 319 28.84 -15.55 16.50
CA LYS A 319 30.01 -16.02 15.76
C LYS A 319 30.28 -17.51 15.98
N ALA A 320 30.09 -18.01 17.21
CA ALA A 320 30.19 -19.43 17.52
C ALA A 320 29.09 -20.23 16.81
N LEU A 321 27.87 -19.70 16.75
CA LEU A 321 26.76 -20.30 16.00
C LEU A 321 27.08 -20.37 14.49
N GLU A 322 27.53 -19.28 13.87
CA GLU A 322 27.93 -19.25 12.46
C GLU A 322 29.01 -20.28 12.16
N THR A 323 30.06 -20.33 12.99
CA THR A 323 31.15 -21.31 12.87
C THR A 323 30.62 -22.74 12.92
N ARG A 324 29.75 -23.04 13.88
CA ARG A 324 29.14 -24.36 14.03
C ARG A 324 28.27 -24.74 12.85
N LEU A 325 27.41 -23.83 12.39
CA LEU A 325 26.54 -24.07 11.24
C LEU A 325 27.35 -24.31 9.97
N SER A 326 28.44 -23.57 9.74
CA SER A 326 29.35 -23.78 8.61
C SER A 326 30.06 -25.13 8.67
N GLU A 327 30.54 -25.54 9.85
CA GLU A 327 31.17 -26.86 10.04
C GLU A 327 30.19 -28.01 9.79
N GLU A 328 28.96 -27.91 10.30
CA GLU A 328 27.92 -28.95 10.12
C GLU A 328 27.32 -28.97 8.71
N ALA A 329 27.22 -27.81 8.05
CA ALA A 329 26.75 -27.70 6.68
C ALA A 329 27.80 -28.16 5.65
N GLY A 330 29.08 -28.15 6.01
CA GLY A 330 30.18 -28.50 5.12
C GLY A 330 30.50 -27.41 4.08
N GLY A 331 30.17 -26.16 4.39
CA GLY A 331 30.36 -24.99 3.52
C GLY A 331 30.14 -23.69 4.31
N ASP A 332 30.45 -22.55 3.70
CA ASP A 332 30.27 -21.25 4.33
C ASP A 332 28.76 -20.90 4.41
N ILE A 333 28.33 -20.45 5.59
CA ILE A 333 26.94 -20.05 5.87
C ILE A 333 26.87 -18.54 6.04
N GLY A 334 26.00 -17.89 5.27
CA GLY A 334 25.62 -16.51 5.48
C GLY A 334 24.58 -16.38 6.60
N MET A 335 24.79 -15.42 7.50
CA MET A 335 23.83 -15.12 8.57
C MET A 335 23.37 -13.67 8.49
N MET A 336 22.05 -13.46 8.46
CA MET A 336 21.43 -12.15 8.59
C MET A 336 20.92 -12.01 10.03
N VAL A 337 21.33 -10.94 10.71
CA VAL A 337 20.87 -10.63 12.08
C VAL A 337 20.35 -9.20 12.11
N ALA A 338 19.10 -9.04 12.55
CA ALA A 338 18.47 -7.76 12.82
C ALA A 338 18.17 -7.66 14.32
N ILE A 339 18.54 -6.54 14.92
CA ILE A 339 18.36 -6.29 16.36
C ILE A 339 17.48 -5.05 16.52
N ALA A 340 16.39 -5.16 17.27
CA ALA A 340 15.67 -4.00 17.78
C ALA A 340 15.90 -3.85 19.28
N GLU A 341 16.19 -2.63 19.70
CA GLU A 341 16.30 -2.27 21.10
C GLU A 341 15.05 -1.48 21.49
N SER A 342 14.28 -1.97 22.45
CA SER A 342 13.28 -1.13 23.10
C SER A 342 13.94 -0.41 24.27
N ARG A 343 14.14 0.91 24.12
CA ARG A 343 14.57 1.76 25.23
C ARG A 343 13.35 2.17 26.05
N THR A 344 13.09 1.45 27.13
CA THR A 344 12.12 1.84 28.15
C THR A 344 12.82 2.59 29.27
N ASP A 345 12.77 3.93 29.22
CA ASP A 345 13.36 4.86 30.20
C ASP A 345 14.87 4.73 30.47
N ALA A 346 15.47 5.78 31.03
CA ALA A 346 16.93 5.94 31.12
C ALA A 346 17.64 4.93 32.05
N ASP A 347 16.90 4.18 32.87
CA ASP A 347 17.44 3.34 33.95
C ASP A 347 17.06 1.85 33.84
N THR A 348 16.29 1.42 32.84
CA THR A 348 15.89 0.00 32.69
C THR A 348 16.80 -0.68 31.67
N GLU A 349 17.35 -1.86 32.01
CA GLU A 349 18.04 -2.73 31.06
C GLU A 349 17.08 -3.01 29.88
N GLY A 350 17.45 -2.53 28.70
CA GLY A 350 16.59 -2.63 27.51
C GLY A 350 16.45 -4.08 27.08
N VAL A 351 15.21 -4.55 26.94
CA VAL A 351 14.93 -5.85 26.32
C VAL A 351 15.18 -5.70 24.82
N GLY A 352 16.10 -6.51 24.30
CA GLY A 352 16.41 -6.58 22.87
C GLY A 352 15.67 -7.72 22.19
N VAL A 353 15.07 -7.46 21.05
CA VAL A 353 14.56 -8.50 20.14
C VAL A 353 15.58 -8.71 19.05
N ILE A 354 15.93 -9.96 18.80
CA ILE A 354 16.86 -10.35 17.75
C ILE A 354 16.11 -11.24 16.77
N VAL A 355 16.12 -10.87 15.50
CA VAL A 355 15.59 -11.71 14.41
C VAL A 355 16.75 -12.14 13.54
N MET A 356 16.86 -13.43 13.30
CA MET A 356 17.97 -14.00 12.56
C MET A 356 17.53 -15.02 11.52
N ALA A 357 18.37 -15.16 10.50
CA ALA A 357 18.24 -16.20 9.51
C ALA A 357 19.62 -16.67 9.05
N ALA A 358 19.76 -17.98 8.85
CA ALA A 358 20.98 -18.62 8.37
C ALA A 358 20.71 -19.32 7.04
N MET A 359 21.59 -19.13 6.06
CA MET A 359 21.45 -19.65 4.70
C MET A 359 22.82 -19.99 4.11
N ASP A 360 22.85 -20.89 3.14
CA ASP A 360 24.07 -21.14 2.33
C ASP A 360 24.60 -19.83 1.72
N GLU A 361 25.92 -19.63 1.68
CA GLU A 361 26.57 -18.45 1.09
C GLU A 361 26.05 -18.16 -0.33
N GLY A 362 25.86 -19.20 -1.16
CA GLY A 362 25.34 -19.02 -2.52
C GLY A 362 23.89 -18.48 -2.56
N ALA A 363 23.10 -18.75 -1.52
CA ALA A 363 21.75 -18.22 -1.39
C ALA A 363 21.78 -16.74 -0.97
N SER A 364 22.77 -16.34 -0.16
CA SER A 364 22.90 -14.94 0.29
C SER A 364 23.18 -13.94 -0.84
N GLU A 365 23.60 -14.40 -2.01
CA GLU A 365 23.80 -13.56 -3.21
C GLU A 365 22.52 -13.37 -4.05
N ASP A 366 21.46 -14.13 -3.78
CA ASP A 366 20.20 -14.02 -4.53
C ASP A 366 19.39 -12.78 -4.10
N PRO A 367 19.16 -11.80 -5.00
CA PRO A 367 18.44 -10.57 -4.66
C PRO A 367 16.95 -10.80 -4.35
N ASP A 368 16.32 -11.80 -4.97
CA ASP A 368 14.91 -12.11 -4.73
C ASP A 368 14.76 -12.77 -3.35
N LEU A 369 15.66 -13.69 -2.98
CA LEU A 369 15.73 -14.28 -1.65
C LEU A 369 15.95 -13.20 -0.58
N ASN A 370 16.92 -12.31 -0.80
CA ASN A 370 17.24 -11.25 0.15
C ASN A 370 16.08 -10.28 0.36
N THR A 371 15.35 -9.94 -0.71
CA THR A 371 14.16 -9.09 -0.62
C THR A 371 13.08 -9.77 0.22
N ARG A 372 12.81 -11.07 -0.03
CA ARG A 372 11.84 -11.85 0.74
C ARG A 372 12.25 -12.00 2.21
N LEU A 373 13.50 -12.33 2.44
CA LEU A 373 14.05 -12.54 3.76
C LEU A 373 13.98 -11.26 4.60
N ARG A 374 14.37 -10.13 4.04
CA ARG A 374 14.27 -8.83 4.72
C ARG A 374 12.84 -8.49 5.09
N HIS A 375 11.88 -8.77 4.21
CA HIS A 375 10.47 -8.57 4.51
C HIS A 375 9.99 -9.44 5.69
N ARG A 376 10.34 -10.72 5.70
CA ARG A 376 9.96 -11.66 6.78
C ARG A 376 10.62 -11.30 8.11
N THR A 377 11.91 -10.92 8.08
CA THR A 377 12.64 -10.44 9.26
C THR A 377 11.99 -9.18 9.84
N ASP A 378 11.63 -8.22 8.99
CA ASP A 378 10.93 -7.00 9.38
C ASP A 378 9.53 -7.29 9.97
N GLU A 379 8.79 -8.25 9.40
CA GLU A 379 7.47 -8.65 9.88
C GLU A 379 7.56 -9.31 11.26
N ALA A 380 8.48 -10.26 11.44
CA ALA A 380 8.74 -10.93 12.72
C ALA A 380 9.18 -9.93 13.80
N LEU A 381 10.05 -8.98 13.44
CA LEU A 381 10.53 -7.96 14.37
C LEU A 381 9.40 -7.02 14.82
N ARG A 382 8.53 -6.59 13.89
CA ARG A 382 7.35 -5.79 14.22
C ARG A 382 6.37 -6.56 15.11
N ALA A 383 6.08 -7.82 14.78
CA ALA A 383 5.17 -8.66 15.56
C ALA A 383 5.63 -8.81 17.01
N GLN A 384 6.93 -9.05 17.23
CA GLN A 384 7.49 -9.18 18.58
C GLN A 384 7.52 -7.84 19.32
N THR A 385 7.83 -6.75 18.63
CA THR A 385 7.78 -5.40 19.23
C THR A 385 6.35 -5.05 19.67
N ASP A 386 5.36 -5.32 18.83
CA ASP A 386 3.95 -5.08 19.13
C ASP A 386 3.46 -5.92 20.31
N ALA A 387 3.93 -7.18 20.42
CA ALA A 387 3.64 -8.07 21.54
C ALA A 387 4.21 -7.52 22.85
N MET A 388 5.48 -7.10 22.84
CA MET A 388 6.12 -6.49 24.02
C MET A 388 5.40 -5.20 24.47
N MET A 389 5.02 -4.33 23.54
CA MET A 389 4.28 -3.11 23.86
C MET A 389 2.92 -3.41 24.49
N ALA A 390 2.21 -4.42 23.97
CA ALA A 390 0.92 -4.84 24.51
C ALA A 390 1.06 -5.39 25.95
N GLU A 391 2.12 -6.13 26.25
CA GLU A 391 2.40 -6.61 27.61
C GLU A 391 2.72 -5.46 28.59
N GLN A 392 3.42 -4.43 28.12
CA GLN A 392 3.72 -3.24 28.93
C GLN A 392 2.47 -2.42 29.25
N GLU A 393 1.56 -2.26 28.29
CA GLU A 393 0.27 -1.58 28.53
C GLU A 393 -0.54 -2.32 29.61
N VAL A 394 -0.61 -3.65 29.53
CA VAL A 394 -1.30 -4.46 30.56
C VAL A 394 -0.60 -4.37 31.92
N ALA A 395 0.73 -4.29 31.96
CA ALA A 395 1.48 -4.13 33.19
C ALA A 395 1.31 -2.73 33.83
N ALA A 396 1.12 -1.69 33.02
CA ALA A 396 0.94 -0.32 33.51
C ALA A 396 -0.47 -0.06 34.10
N ASP A 397 -1.47 -0.83 33.65
CA ASP A 397 -2.85 -0.73 34.13
C ASP A 397 -3.11 -1.52 35.44
N ASN A 398 -2.19 -2.40 35.84
CA ASN A 398 -2.25 -3.18 37.08
C ASN A 398 -1.40 -2.56 38.19
#